data_AF-U2DEQ9-F1
#
_entry.id   AF-U2DEQ9-F1
#
_cell.length_a   1.000
_cell.length_b   1.000
_cell.length_c   1.000
_cell.angle_alpha   90.00
_cell.angle_beta   90.00
_cell.angle_gamma   90.00
#
_symmetry.space_group_name_H-M   'P 1'
#
loop_
_entity.id
_entity.type
_entity.pdbx_description
1 polymer ?
#
loop_
_entity_poly.entity_id
_entity_poly.type
_entity_poly.pdbx_seq_one_letter_code
_entity_poly.pdbx_strand_id
1 'polypeptide(L)'
;MQSIIVWCADIGSIKNRRFGWCRAVLGSNKSGSCGISIEDFATGIAEDLSNGYRVALGFECPLFVPVPDNPLYLTSEREGEGDRAWSTGAGCGALATGLTECVWILNMVKELVKIDIKVTFDWDEFINKPLNIFIWEAFVSKSSKSLTHHGDAEIAVKSFISKYPNIVQANAIKVDNPYNLVAAALLRADISDNINLLSQACLVIKG
;
A
#
# COMPACT_ATOMS: atom_id res chain seq x y z
N MET A 1 6.22 -1.58 -22.92
CA MET A 1 5.59 -1.59 -21.58
C MET A 1 5.22 -0.17 -21.21
N GLN A 2 4.01 0.07 -20.74
CA GLN A 2 3.71 1.33 -20.05
C GLN A 2 4.59 1.39 -18.79
N SER A 3 5.21 2.54 -18.53
CA SER A 3 6.03 2.73 -17.33
C SER A 3 5.16 2.57 -16.07
N ILE A 4 5.67 1.85 -15.08
CA ILE A 4 5.01 1.70 -13.78
C ILE A 4 5.54 2.80 -12.86
N ILE A 5 4.64 3.51 -12.19
CA ILE A 5 4.98 4.47 -11.15
C ILE A 5 4.71 3.83 -9.80
N VAL A 6 5.71 3.83 -8.94
CA VAL A 6 5.61 3.34 -7.56
C VAL A 6 5.32 4.54 -6.67
N TRP A 7 4.19 4.50 -5.99
CA TRP A 7 3.79 5.43 -4.95
C TRP A 7 3.77 4.68 -3.62
N CYS A 8 4.19 5.31 -2.54
CA CYS A 8 3.97 4.80 -1.19
C CYS A 8 3.63 5.94 -0.24
N ALA A 9 2.67 5.72 0.65
CA ALA A 9 2.39 6.59 1.78
C ALA A 9 2.93 6.00 3.08
N ASP A 10 3.53 6.84 3.92
CA ASP A 10 3.78 6.60 5.34
C ASP A 10 2.56 7.12 6.11
N ILE A 11 1.77 6.19 6.65
CA ILE A 11 0.47 6.48 7.26
C ILE A 11 0.68 7.09 8.63
N GLY A 12 0.05 8.23 8.87
CA GLY A 12 0.23 8.92 10.13
C GLY A 12 -0.51 10.23 10.21
N SER A 13 -0.62 10.75 11.42
CA SER A 13 -1.39 11.95 11.71
C SER A 13 -1.06 13.13 10.78
N ILE A 14 -1.98 13.42 9.86
CA ILE A 14 -1.93 14.55 8.91
C ILE A 14 -1.78 15.88 9.65
N LYS A 15 -2.62 16.13 10.66
CA LYS A 15 -2.60 17.35 11.49
C LYS A 15 -1.22 17.59 12.14
N ASN A 16 -0.54 16.52 12.53
CA ASN A 16 0.77 16.59 13.16
C ASN A 16 1.94 16.41 12.19
N ARG A 17 1.68 16.47 10.87
CA ARG A 17 2.69 16.31 9.80
C ARG A 17 3.47 15.00 9.91
N ARG A 18 2.75 13.92 10.24
CA ARG A 18 3.29 12.55 10.29
C ARG A 18 2.87 11.69 9.10
N PHE A 19 2.05 12.23 8.21
CA PHE A 19 1.83 11.65 6.90
C PHE A 19 3.00 12.02 6.00
N GLY A 20 3.51 11.05 5.27
CA GLY A 20 4.57 11.23 4.28
C GLY A 20 4.26 10.42 3.03
N TRP A 21 4.85 10.78 1.91
CA TRP A 21 4.74 9.98 0.71
C TRP A 21 5.99 10.06 -0.14
N CYS A 22 6.21 9.05 -0.98
CA CYS A 22 7.19 9.12 -2.04
C CYS A 22 6.70 8.45 -3.34
N ARG A 23 7.23 8.93 -4.45
CA ARG A 23 6.91 8.56 -5.83
C ARG A 23 8.19 8.30 -6.60
N ALA A 24 8.28 7.20 -7.33
CA ALA A 24 9.37 6.95 -8.27
C ALA A 24 8.90 6.17 -9.51
N VAL A 25 9.62 6.34 -10.62
CA VAL A 25 9.39 5.56 -11.84
C VAL A 25 10.15 4.24 -11.71
N LEU A 26 9.47 3.11 -11.88
CA LEU A 26 10.09 1.79 -11.84
C LEU A 26 11.15 1.68 -12.94
N GLY A 27 12.37 1.27 -12.56
CA GLY A 27 13.52 1.16 -13.48
C GLY A 27 14.25 2.48 -13.76
N SER A 28 13.85 3.60 -13.16
CA SER A 28 14.57 4.88 -13.25
C SER A 28 15.61 5.02 -12.14
N ASN A 29 16.79 5.53 -12.48
CA ASN A 29 17.85 5.89 -11.53
C ASN A 29 17.67 7.31 -10.95
N LYS A 30 16.65 8.06 -11.38
CA LYS A 30 16.36 9.40 -10.83
C LYS A 30 15.78 9.27 -9.43
N SER A 31 16.20 10.16 -8.53
CA SER A 31 15.59 10.31 -7.22
C SER A 31 14.09 10.55 -7.36
N GLY A 32 13.31 9.85 -6.53
CA GLY A 32 11.87 10.03 -6.45
C GLY A 32 11.48 11.42 -5.96
N SER A 33 10.21 11.78 -6.14
CA SER A 33 9.62 12.94 -5.48
C SER A 33 8.98 12.47 -4.19
N CYS A 34 9.19 13.19 -3.10
CA CYS A 34 8.54 12.89 -1.82
C CYS A 34 7.87 14.16 -1.25
N GLY A 35 6.88 13.97 -0.39
CA GLY A 35 6.12 15.07 0.22
C GLY A 35 5.37 14.62 1.47
N ILE A 36 4.52 15.51 2.00
CA ILE A 36 3.76 15.29 3.25
C ILE A 36 2.26 15.64 3.14
N SER A 37 1.80 16.14 1.99
CA SER A 37 0.38 16.41 1.75
C SER A 37 -0.30 15.16 1.22
N ILE A 38 -1.40 14.78 1.85
CA ILE A 38 -2.25 13.67 1.40
C ILE A 38 -3.00 14.02 0.12
N GLU A 39 -3.32 15.31 -0.07
CA GLU A 39 -3.91 15.85 -1.28
C GLU A 39 -2.94 15.74 -2.48
N ASP A 40 -1.68 16.11 -2.29
CA ASP A 40 -0.64 15.97 -3.33
C ASP A 40 -0.43 14.49 -3.70
N PHE A 41 -0.49 13.59 -2.72
CA PHE A 41 -0.40 12.14 -2.93
C PHE A 41 -1.55 11.63 -3.81
N ALA A 42 -2.80 11.92 -3.43
CA ALA A 42 -3.97 11.49 -4.19
C ALA A 42 -4.03 12.12 -5.58
N THR A 43 -3.73 13.41 -5.69
CA THR A 43 -3.73 14.15 -6.97
C THR A 43 -2.65 13.60 -7.90
N GLY A 44 -1.43 13.36 -7.39
CA GLY A 44 -0.35 12.81 -8.21
C GLY A 44 -0.63 11.39 -8.72
N ILE A 45 -1.28 10.54 -7.92
CA ILE A 45 -1.74 9.22 -8.38
C ILE A 45 -2.75 9.38 -9.52
N ALA A 46 -3.72 10.28 -9.36
CA ALA A 46 -4.74 10.53 -10.37
C ALA A 46 -4.16 11.10 -11.67
N GLU A 47 -3.18 12.00 -11.58
CA GLU A 47 -2.43 12.53 -12.73
C GLU A 47 -1.66 11.43 -13.46
N ASP A 48 -0.97 10.54 -12.73
CA ASP A 48 -0.23 9.44 -13.34
C ASP A 48 -1.17 8.47 -14.08
N LEU A 49 -2.28 8.09 -13.44
CA LEU A 49 -3.31 7.25 -14.08
C LEU A 49 -3.90 7.92 -15.33
N SER A 50 -4.21 9.22 -15.25
CA SER A 50 -4.78 9.99 -16.37
C SER A 50 -3.80 10.14 -17.54
N ASN A 51 -2.49 10.14 -17.25
CA ASN A 51 -1.43 10.15 -18.27
C ASN A 51 -1.15 8.75 -18.85
N GLY A 52 -1.92 7.73 -18.46
CA GLY A 52 -1.80 6.37 -18.97
C GLY A 52 -0.68 5.55 -18.33
N TYR A 53 -0.11 6.02 -17.21
CA TYR A 53 0.79 5.20 -16.42
C TYR A 53 0.02 4.16 -15.60
N ARG A 54 0.73 3.10 -15.23
CA ARG A 54 0.23 2.08 -14.30
C ARG A 54 0.83 2.37 -12.93
N VAL A 55 0.05 2.24 -11.86
CA VAL A 55 0.46 2.64 -10.52
C VAL A 55 0.60 1.42 -9.60
N ALA A 56 1.75 1.27 -8.97
CA ALA A 56 1.95 0.41 -7.80
C ALA A 56 1.80 1.27 -6.54
N LEU A 57 0.67 1.13 -5.85
CA LEU A 57 0.25 1.96 -4.71
C LEU A 57 0.51 1.26 -3.38
N GLY A 58 1.45 1.80 -2.61
CA GLY A 58 1.86 1.28 -1.30
C GLY A 58 1.32 2.10 -0.14
N PHE A 59 1.07 1.43 0.97
CA PHE A 59 0.76 2.06 2.26
C PHE A 59 1.59 1.43 3.37
N GLU A 60 2.24 2.25 4.20
CA GLU A 60 2.95 1.83 5.41
C GLU A 60 1.96 1.72 6.57
N CYS A 61 1.12 0.70 6.51
CA CYS A 61 0.27 0.24 7.61
C CYS A 61 -0.23 -1.17 7.28
N PRO A 62 -0.68 -1.96 8.28
CA PRO A 62 -1.30 -3.25 8.01
C PRO A 62 -2.52 -3.09 7.09
N LEU A 63 -2.47 -3.66 5.88
CA LEU A 63 -3.55 -3.62 4.90
C LEU A 63 -4.49 -4.81 4.98
N PHE A 64 -4.07 -5.87 5.68
CA PHE A 64 -4.89 -7.04 5.95
C PHE A 64 -4.48 -7.68 7.28
N VAL A 65 -5.44 -8.36 7.90
CA VAL A 65 -5.26 -9.08 9.17
C VAL A 65 -5.72 -10.53 9.02
N PRO A 66 -5.14 -11.49 9.76
CA PRO A 66 -5.56 -12.88 9.68
C PRO A 66 -6.92 -13.08 10.37
N VAL A 67 -7.74 -13.99 9.83
CA VAL A 67 -8.96 -14.49 10.48
C VAL A 67 -8.79 -16.00 10.73
N PRO A 68 -7.99 -16.40 11.71
CA PRO A 68 -7.73 -17.81 11.99
C PRO A 68 -8.96 -18.51 12.58
N ASP A 69 -9.08 -19.81 12.34
CA ASP A 69 -10.16 -20.64 12.93
C ASP A 69 -10.06 -20.71 14.46
N ASN A 70 -8.82 -20.71 15.00
CA ASN A 70 -8.60 -20.74 16.43
C ASN A 70 -8.57 -19.30 17.01
N PRO A 71 -9.52 -18.92 17.88
CA PRO A 71 -9.62 -17.56 18.40
C PRO A 71 -8.42 -17.12 19.24
N LEU A 72 -7.61 -18.05 19.75
CA LEU A 72 -6.39 -17.72 20.51
C LEU A 72 -5.34 -16.98 19.66
N TYR A 73 -5.43 -17.05 18.33
CA TYR A 73 -4.49 -16.42 17.42
C TYR A 73 -5.04 -15.14 16.75
N LEU A 74 -6.25 -14.67 17.12
CA LEU A 74 -6.88 -13.51 16.49
C LEU A 74 -6.05 -12.22 16.61
N THR A 75 -5.18 -12.13 17.60
CA THR A 75 -4.30 -10.97 17.82
C THR A 75 -2.81 -11.31 17.68
N SER A 76 -2.50 -12.50 17.19
CA SER A 76 -1.12 -12.92 16.95
C SER A 76 -0.51 -12.21 15.74
N GLU A 77 0.82 -12.22 15.70
CA GLU A 77 1.61 -11.78 14.57
C GLU A 77 1.31 -12.60 13.32
N ARG A 78 1.42 -11.96 12.15
CA ARG A 78 1.39 -12.66 10.87
C ARG A 78 2.73 -13.36 10.64
N GLU A 79 2.75 -14.46 9.90
CA GLU A 79 3.99 -15.14 9.55
C GLU A 79 4.91 -14.15 8.82
N GLY A 80 6.09 -13.90 9.39
CA GLY A 80 7.06 -12.96 8.87
C GLY A 80 7.08 -11.59 9.57
N GLU A 81 6.18 -11.27 10.51
CA GLU A 81 6.23 -10.00 11.26
C GLU A 81 7.38 -9.94 12.28
N GLY A 82 7.87 -11.10 12.73
CA GLY A 82 8.84 -11.19 13.82
C GLY A 82 8.16 -10.99 15.17
N ASP A 83 8.79 -10.29 16.10
CA ASP A 83 8.37 -10.29 17.52
C ASP A 83 7.25 -9.29 17.86
N ARG A 84 6.63 -8.65 16.86
CA ARG A 84 5.58 -7.65 17.10
C ARG A 84 4.40 -7.85 16.16
N ALA A 85 3.31 -8.33 16.75
CA ALA A 85 2.05 -8.44 16.04
C ALA A 85 1.51 -7.09 15.57
N TRP A 86 0.82 -7.09 14.43
CA TRP A 86 0.00 -5.99 13.94
C TRP A 86 -0.98 -5.44 14.99
N SER A 87 -1.44 -6.30 15.92
CA SER A 87 -2.40 -5.96 16.97
C SER A 87 -1.79 -5.14 18.13
N THR A 88 -0.47 -5.04 18.20
CA THR A 88 0.22 -4.26 19.23
C THR A 88 0.03 -2.75 18.98
N GLY A 89 0.22 -1.92 20.02
CA GLY A 89 -0.22 -0.52 20.01
C GLY A 89 0.22 0.31 18.79
N ALA A 90 1.44 0.12 18.27
CA ALA A 90 1.90 0.82 17.07
C ALA A 90 1.18 0.32 15.80
N GLY A 91 1.09 -1.01 15.61
CA GLY A 91 0.43 -1.61 14.45
C GLY A 91 -1.07 -1.33 14.43
N CYS A 92 -1.74 -1.46 15.58
CA CYS A 92 -3.17 -1.18 15.72
C CYS A 92 -3.48 0.30 15.48
N GLY A 93 -2.62 1.21 15.98
CA GLY A 93 -2.76 2.64 15.72
C GLY A 93 -2.56 3.00 14.25
N ALA A 94 -1.56 2.43 13.59
CA ALA A 94 -1.31 2.64 12.16
C ALA A 94 -2.45 2.05 11.31
N LEU A 95 -2.93 0.85 11.64
CA LEU A 95 -4.08 0.21 10.99
C LEU A 95 -5.31 1.11 11.07
N ALA A 96 -5.71 1.53 12.28
CA ALA A 96 -6.90 2.36 12.48
C ALA A 96 -6.80 3.71 11.74
N THR A 97 -5.61 4.33 11.73
CA THR A 97 -5.35 5.54 10.95
C THR A 97 -5.51 5.26 9.45
N GLY A 98 -4.87 4.19 8.99
CA GLY A 98 -4.87 3.72 7.60
C GLY A 98 -6.27 3.43 7.06
N LEU A 99 -7.18 2.88 7.87
CA LEU A 99 -8.58 2.66 7.46
C LEU A 99 -9.23 3.95 6.94
N THR A 100 -9.00 5.06 7.63
CA THR A 100 -9.60 6.35 7.25
C THR A 100 -8.86 7.02 6.10
N GLU A 101 -7.53 7.00 6.12
CA GLU A 101 -6.70 7.64 5.11
C GLU A 101 -6.80 6.91 3.77
N CYS A 102 -6.81 5.57 3.75
CA CYS A 102 -6.98 4.79 2.51
C CYS A 102 -8.33 5.08 1.85
N VAL A 103 -9.43 5.10 2.61
CA VAL A 103 -10.76 5.42 2.05
C VAL A 103 -10.77 6.84 1.48
N TRP A 104 -10.20 7.81 2.19
CA TRP A 104 -10.14 9.20 1.72
C TRP A 104 -9.32 9.32 0.43
N ILE A 105 -8.13 8.73 0.39
CA ILE A 105 -7.25 8.74 -0.79
C ILE A 105 -7.94 8.09 -1.99
N LEU A 106 -8.55 6.91 -1.80
CA LEU A 106 -9.24 6.20 -2.87
C LEU A 106 -10.45 6.97 -3.40
N ASN A 107 -11.24 7.62 -2.54
CA ASN A 107 -12.32 8.50 -2.97
C ASN A 107 -11.79 9.66 -3.82
N MET A 108 -10.75 10.34 -3.35
CA MET A 108 -10.16 11.47 -4.06
C MET A 108 -9.59 11.05 -5.42
N VAL A 109 -8.89 9.92 -5.48
CA VAL A 109 -8.39 9.35 -6.75
C VAL A 109 -9.56 9.03 -7.69
N LYS A 110 -10.61 8.37 -7.21
CA LYS A 110 -11.80 8.08 -8.03
C LYS A 110 -12.48 9.33 -8.56
N GLU A 111 -12.60 10.39 -7.76
CA GLU A 111 -13.21 11.65 -8.16
C GLU A 111 -12.40 12.38 -9.25
N LEU A 112 -11.07 12.29 -9.19
CA LEU A 112 -10.18 13.01 -10.11
C LEU A 112 -9.92 12.24 -11.42
N VAL A 113 -9.89 10.91 -11.35
CA VAL A 113 -9.55 10.07 -12.50
C VAL A 113 -10.75 9.93 -13.44
N LYS A 114 -10.53 10.19 -14.74
CA LYS A 114 -11.55 10.07 -15.79
C LYS A 114 -11.50 8.75 -16.58
N ILE A 115 -10.70 7.80 -16.11
CA ILE A 115 -10.60 6.45 -16.67
C ILE A 115 -11.18 5.44 -15.67
N ASP A 116 -11.56 4.28 -16.20
CA ASP A 116 -12.00 3.16 -15.37
C ASP A 116 -10.84 2.65 -14.50
N ILE A 117 -11.02 2.58 -13.18
CA ILE A 117 -10.00 2.12 -12.23
C ILE A 117 -10.10 0.60 -12.11
N LYS A 118 -9.00 -0.08 -12.40
CA LYS A 118 -8.91 -1.55 -12.36
C LYS A 118 -7.77 -1.95 -11.43
N VAL A 119 -8.16 -2.47 -10.27
CA VAL A 119 -7.27 -2.78 -9.15
C VAL A 119 -7.00 -4.28 -9.07
N THR A 120 -5.79 -4.65 -8.63
CA THR A 120 -5.46 -5.99 -8.16
C THR A 120 -4.50 -5.94 -6.98
N PHE A 121 -4.42 -7.05 -6.24
CA PHE A 121 -3.41 -7.30 -5.22
C PHE A 121 -2.36 -8.32 -5.67
N ASP A 122 -2.49 -8.82 -6.90
CA ASP A 122 -1.60 -9.80 -7.53
C ASP A 122 -0.68 -9.11 -8.54
N TRP A 123 0.63 -9.22 -8.32
CA TRP A 123 1.63 -8.59 -9.17
C TRP A 123 1.69 -9.19 -10.57
N ASP A 124 1.50 -10.50 -10.72
CA ASP A 124 1.54 -11.17 -12.01
C ASP A 124 0.29 -10.82 -12.82
N GLU A 125 -0.87 -10.73 -12.18
CA GLU A 125 -2.06 -10.19 -12.82
C GLU A 125 -1.84 -8.76 -13.27
N PHE A 126 -1.24 -7.93 -12.40
CA PHE A 126 -0.89 -6.57 -12.77
C PHE A 126 -0.02 -6.61 -14.03
N ILE A 127 1.15 -7.23 -14.04
CA ILE A 127 2.02 -7.17 -15.22
C ILE A 127 1.37 -7.72 -16.50
N ASN A 128 0.50 -8.74 -16.42
CA ASN A 128 -0.02 -9.44 -17.58
C ASN A 128 -1.42 -9.01 -18.05
N LYS A 129 -2.20 -8.27 -17.24
CA LYS A 129 -3.58 -7.83 -17.57
C LYS A 129 -3.66 -6.30 -17.71
N PRO A 130 -4.70 -5.77 -18.39
CA PRO A 130 -4.92 -4.32 -18.53
C PRO A 130 -5.47 -3.69 -17.23
N LEU A 131 -4.76 -3.88 -16.13
CA LEU A 131 -5.03 -3.32 -14.81
C LEU A 131 -4.20 -2.04 -14.62
N ASN A 132 -4.69 -1.05 -13.90
CA ASN A 132 -3.96 0.22 -13.76
C ASN A 132 -3.52 0.53 -12.34
N ILE A 133 -4.02 -0.20 -11.35
CA ILE A 133 -3.54 -0.11 -9.96
C ILE A 133 -3.18 -1.50 -9.41
N PHE A 134 -2.00 -1.61 -8.82
CA PHE A 134 -1.60 -2.72 -7.95
C PHE A 134 -1.39 -2.17 -6.54
N ILE A 135 -2.07 -2.73 -5.54
CA ILE A 135 -1.96 -2.27 -4.16
C ILE A 135 -1.11 -3.23 -3.33
N TRP A 136 -0.17 -2.69 -2.57
CA TRP A 136 0.77 -3.44 -1.75
C TRP A 136 0.95 -2.82 -0.36
N GLU A 137 1.40 -3.62 0.60
CA GLU A 137 1.69 -3.18 1.95
C GLU A 137 3.20 -2.91 2.10
N ALA A 138 3.55 -1.71 2.54
CA ALA A 138 4.90 -1.39 2.94
C ALA A 138 5.11 -1.75 4.41
N PHE A 139 6.22 -2.42 4.70
CA PHE A 139 6.60 -2.75 6.08
C PHE A 139 7.98 -2.18 6.38
N VAL A 140 8.04 -1.02 7.01
CA VAL A 140 9.29 -0.35 7.37
C VAL A 140 9.57 -0.51 8.87
N SER A 141 10.53 -1.37 9.19
CA SER A 141 10.86 -1.67 10.59
C SER A 141 11.68 -0.56 11.26
N LYS A 142 11.66 -0.51 12.60
CA LYS A 142 12.34 0.54 13.40
C LYS A 142 13.85 0.65 13.16
N SER A 143 14.54 -0.41 12.76
CA SER A 143 15.98 -0.36 12.45
C SER A 143 16.30 0.42 11.17
N SER A 144 15.29 0.62 10.32
CA SER A 144 15.39 1.34 9.06
C SER A 144 14.77 2.74 9.12
N LYS A 145 14.15 3.14 10.24
CA LYS A 145 13.38 4.39 10.30
C LYS A 145 14.23 5.62 9.97
N SER A 146 13.74 6.40 9.02
CA SER A 146 14.36 7.67 8.68
C SER A 146 14.08 8.73 9.74
N LEU A 147 14.94 9.74 9.81
CA LEU A 147 14.73 10.94 10.63
C LEU A 147 13.80 11.97 9.94
N THR A 148 13.43 11.75 8.68
CA THR A 148 12.55 12.64 7.90
C THR A 148 11.10 12.16 7.91
N HIS A 149 10.14 13.10 7.85
CA HIS A 149 8.70 12.82 7.86
C HIS A 149 8.18 11.97 6.69
N HIS A 150 8.96 11.79 5.62
CA HIS A 150 8.62 11.00 4.44
C HIS A 150 9.55 9.79 4.25
N GLY A 151 10.48 9.57 5.18
CA GLY A 151 11.59 8.69 4.90
C GLY A 151 11.21 7.22 4.95
N ASP A 152 10.16 6.84 5.70
CA ASP A 152 9.65 5.46 5.65
C ASP A 152 9.01 5.18 4.27
N ALA A 153 8.24 6.14 3.72
CA ALA A 153 7.73 6.04 2.35
C ALA A 153 8.84 5.96 1.29
N GLU A 154 9.91 6.74 1.44
CA GLU A 154 11.06 6.70 0.52
C GLU A 154 11.79 5.35 0.58
N ILE A 155 12.00 4.81 1.78
CA ILE A 155 12.59 3.48 1.98
C ILE A 155 11.71 2.41 1.34
N ALA A 156 10.40 2.47 1.57
CA ALA A 156 9.45 1.54 0.99
C ALA A 156 9.51 1.53 -0.54
N VAL A 157 9.51 2.70 -1.19
CA VAL A 157 9.63 2.82 -2.65
C VAL A 157 10.98 2.28 -3.15
N LYS A 158 12.09 2.62 -2.49
CA LYS A 158 13.43 2.10 -2.85
C LYS A 158 13.50 0.59 -2.70
N SER A 159 12.92 0.05 -1.63
CA SER A 159 12.87 -1.38 -1.37
C SER A 159 11.99 -2.12 -2.37
N PHE A 160 10.89 -1.51 -2.83
CA PHE A 160 10.08 -2.05 -3.92
C PHE A 160 10.89 -2.12 -5.22
N ILE A 161 11.55 -1.02 -5.60
CA ILE A 161 12.34 -0.93 -6.83
C ILE A 161 13.52 -1.91 -6.82
N SER A 162 14.21 -2.06 -5.69
CA SER A 162 15.38 -2.96 -5.59
C SER A 162 15.01 -4.44 -5.69
N LYS A 163 13.76 -4.80 -5.36
CA LYS A 163 13.23 -6.16 -5.46
C LYS A 163 12.70 -6.49 -6.86
N TYR A 164 12.42 -5.50 -7.69
CA TYR A 164 12.02 -5.72 -9.08
C TYR A 164 13.15 -6.36 -9.91
N PRO A 165 12.87 -7.37 -10.77
CA PRO A 165 11.55 -7.90 -11.13
C PRO A 165 10.98 -8.98 -10.20
N ASN A 166 11.72 -9.43 -9.19
CA ASN A 166 11.37 -10.54 -8.30
C ASN A 166 10.49 -10.12 -7.11
N ILE A 167 9.48 -9.27 -7.35
CA ILE A 167 8.66 -8.67 -6.29
C ILE A 167 7.85 -9.75 -5.54
N VAL A 168 7.32 -10.73 -6.27
CA VAL A 168 6.54 -11.85 -5.69
C VAL A 168 7.38 -12.67 -4.71
N GLN A 169 8.63 -12.98 -5.05
CA GLN A 169 9.54 -13.73 -4.18
C GLN A 169 9.95 -12.94 -2.93
N ALA A 170 9.82 -11.62 -2.98
CA ALA A 170 10.15 -10.74 -1.88
C ALA A 170 8.97 -10.45 -0.94
N ASN A 171 7.83 -11.11 -1.15
CA ASN A 171 6.70 -11.04 -0.23
C ASN A 171 7.13 -11.50 1.19
N ALA A 172 7.00 -10.60 2.15
CA ALA A 172 7.53 -10.79 3.48
C ALA A 172 6.54 -11.42 4.46
N ILE A 173 5.24 -11.39 4.13
CA ILE A 173 4.17 -11.85 5.02
C ILE A 173 3.30 -12.89 4.32
N LYS A 174 2.97 -13.95 5.06
CA LYS A 174 1.99 -14.96 4.64
C LYS A 174 0.89 -15.06 5.68
N VAL A 175 -0.34 -15.19 5.19
CA VAL A 175 -1.53 -15.31 6.02
C VAL A 175 -2.51 -16.25 5.34
N ASP A 176 -3.04 -17.19 6.12
CA ASP A 176 -4.22 -17.95 5.76
C ASP A 176 -5.47 -17.15 6.14
N ASN A 177 -6.49 -17.17 5.27
CA ASN A 177 -7.76 -16.46 5.46
C ASN A 177 -7.60 -14.97 5.82
N PRO A 178 -7.00 -14.15 4.92
CA PRO A 178 -6.82 -12.73 5.19
C PRO A 178 -8.15 -11.99 5.14
N TYR A 179 -8.33 -11.03 6.05
CA TYR A 179 -9.32 -9.97 5.94
C TYR A 179 -8.64 -8.71 5.42
N ASN A 180 -8.88 -8.40 4.15
CA ASN A 180 -8.26 -7.28 3.45
C ASN A 180 -9.03 -5.98 3.68
N LEU A 181 -8.38 -5.07 4.39
CA LEU A 181 -8.92 -3.79 4.84
C LEU A 181 -8.90 -2.75 3.73
N VAL A 182 -7.91 -2.77 2.84
CA VAL A 182 -7.90 -1.88 1.67
C VAL A 182 -8.92 -2.33 0.62
N ALA A 183 -9.23 -3.62 0.52
CA ALA A 183 -10.36 -4.10 -0.25
C ALA A 183 -11.69 -3.55 0.29
N ALA A 184 -11.89 -3.52 1.61
CA ALA A 184 -13.04 -2.87 2.20
C ALA A 184 -13.08 -1.36 1.87
N ALA A 185 -11.92 -0.70 1.81
CA ALA A 185 -11.83 0.70 1.38
C ALA A 185 -12.19 0.89 -0.11
N LEU A 186 -11.78 -0.03 -1.00
CA LEU A 186 -12.18 -0.03 -2.42
C LEU A 186 -13.69 -0.18 -2.58
N LEU A 187 -14.32 -1.10 -1.83
CA LEU A 187 -15.77 -1.26 -1.81
C LEU A 187 -16.46 0.01 -1.30
N ARG A 188 -15.94 0.60 -0.22
CA ARG A 188 -16.51 1.82 0.38
C ARG A 188 -16.37 3.05 -0.52
N ALA A 189 -15.31 3.12 -1.32
CA ALA A 189 -15.09 4.16 -2.33
C ALA A 189 -15.83 3.88 -3.65
N ASP A 190 -16.53 2.74 -3.75
CA ASP A 190 -17.24 2.31 -4.96
C ASP A 190 -16.27 2.19 -6.17
N ILE A 191 -15.01 1.83 -5.91
CA ILE A 191 -14.02 1.49 -6.95
C ILE A 191 -14.19 0.04 -7.41
N SER A 192 -14.71 -0.81 -6.53
CA SER A 192 -15.00 -2.21 -6.81
C SER A 192 -16.31 -2.60 -6.13
N ASP A 193 -17.01 -3.56 -6.73
CA ASP A 193 -18.17 -4.27 -6.17
C ASP A 193 -17.84 -5.73 -5.82
N ASN A 194 -16.65 -6.21 -6.19
CA ASN A 194 -16.21 -7.57 -5.96
C ASN A 194 -15.83 -7.82 -4.49
N ILE A 195 -16.76 -8.42 -3.74
CA ILE A 195 -16.57 -8.77 -2.32
C ILE A 195 -15.46 -9.80 -2.09
N ASN A 196 -15.11 -10.61 -3.08
CA ASN A 196 -14.06 -11.63 -2.94
C ASN A 196 -12.67 -11.03 -2.71
N LEU A 197 -12.49 -9.75 -3.04
CA LEU A 197 -11.27 -9.00 -2.73
C LEU A 197 -10.98 -8.93 -1.22
N LEU A 198 -12.02 -9.00 -0.37
CA LEU A 198 -11.87 -9.03 1.08
C LEU A 198 -11.06 -10.23 1.58
N SER A 199 -10.97 -11.30 0.80
CA SER A 199 -10.26 -12.54 1.13
C SER A 199 -8.91 -12.69 0.42
N GLN A 200 -8.39 -11.62 -0.19
CA GLN A 200 -7.09 -11.64 -0.88
C GLN A 200 -6.04 -10.87 -0.08
N ALA A 201 -4.87 -11.45 0.17
CA ALA A 201 -3.78 -10.73 0.82
C ALA A 201 -3.12 -9.75 -0.16
N CYS A 202 -2.64 -8.62 0.35
CA CYS A 202 -1.70 -7.77 -0.37
C CYS A 202 -0.30 -8.37 -0.32
N LEU A 203 0.50 -8.10 -1.35
CA LEU A 203 1.94 -8.36 -1.29
C LEU A 203 2.56 -7.40 -0.26
N VAL A 204 3.38 -7.93 0.66
CA VAL A 204 4.06 -7.14 1.67
C VAL A 204 5.54 -7.00 1.34
N ILE A 205 6.01 -5.76 1.16
CA ILE A 205 7.41 -5.48 0.87
C ILE A 205 8.08 -4.84 2.08
N LYS A 206 9.11 -5.53 2.60
CA LYS A 206 9.93 -4.99 3.69
C LYS A 206 10.90 -3.92 3.21
N GLY A 207 10.92 -2.82 3.95
CA GLY A 207 11.78 -1.65 3.82
C GLY A 207 13.18 -1.85 4.37
#